data_AF-A0A7K9P101-F1
#
_entry.id   AF-A0A7K9P101-F1
#
_cell.length_a   1.000
_cell.length_b   1.000
_cell.length_c   1.000
_cell.angle_alpha   90.00
_cell.angle_beta   90.00
_cell.angle_gamma   90.00
#
_symmetry.space_group_name_H-M   'P 1'
#
loop_
_entity.id
_entity.type
_entity.pdbx_description
1 polymer ?
#
loop_
_entity_poly.entity_id
_entity_poly.type
_entity_poly.pdbx_seq_one_letter_code
_entity_poly.pdbx_strand_id
1 'polypeptide(L)'
;SHLQKLQQELEFLEVQEEYIKDEQRNLKKEFLHAQEEVKRIQSIPLVIGQFLEAVDQNTAIVGSTTGSNYYVRILSTIDRELLKPNASVALHKHSNALVDVLPPEADSSIMMLTSDQKPDVVYADIGGMDIQKQEVREAVELPLTHFELYKQIGIAPPRGVLMYGPPGCGKTMLAKAVAHHTTAAFIRVVGSEFVQKYLGEGPRMVRDVFRLAKENAPAIIFIDEIDAIATKRFDAQTGADREVQRILLELLNQMDGFDQNVNVKV
;
A
#
# COMPACT_ATOMS: atom_id res chain seq x y z
N SER A 1 29.52 -39.86 49.61
CA SER A 1 29.79 -40.23 48.21
C SER A 1 29.41 -39.05 47.32
N HIS A 2 30.29 -38.57 46.44
CA HIS A 2 29.98 -37.49 45.48
C HIS A 2 28.74 -37.84 44.62
N LEU A 3 28.55 -39.13 44.37
CA LEU A 3 27.42 -39.71 43.64
C LEU A 3 26.05 -39.45 44.32
N GLN A 4 26.00 -39.46 45.65
CA GLN A 4 24.75 -39.16 46.39
C GLN A 4 24.37 -37.68 46.32
N LYS A 5 25.36 -36.77 46.29
CA LYS A 5 25.11 -35.34 46.10
C LYS A 5 24.57 -35.05 44.70
N LEU A 6 25.18 -35.67 43.67
CA LEU A 6 24.71 -35.58 42.29
C LEU A 6 23.30 -36.14 42.11
N GLN A 7 22.94 -37.25 42.77
CA GLN A 7 21.57 -37.77 42.74
C GLN A 7 20.55 -36.80 43.36
N GLN A 8 20.91 -36.18 44.48
CA GLN A 8 20.04 -35.22 45.16
C GLN A 8 19.86 -33.92 44.35
N GLU A 9 20.91 -33.48 43.65
CA GLU A 9 20.84 -32.37 42.69
C GLU A 9 19.97 -32.70 41.47
N LEU A 10 20.04 -33.95 40.98
CA LEU A 10 19.26 -34.41 39.84
C LEU A 10 17.77 -34.50 40.19
N GLU A 11 17.42 -35.05 41.35
CA GLU A 11 16.03 -35.04 41.87
C GLU A 11 15.50 -33.60 42.05
N PHE A 12 16.34 -32.67 42.54
CA PHE A 12 15.94 -31.27 42.68
C PHE A 12 15.69 -30.59 41.33
N LEU A 13 16.56 -30.84 40.34
CA LEU A 13 16.41 -30.33 38.98
C LEU A 13 15.17 -30.90 38.27
N GLU A 14 14.86 -32.18 38.46
CA GLU A 14 13.65 -32.81 37.91
C GLU A 14 12.37 -32.15 38.46
N VAL A 15 12.32 -31.91 39.78
CA VAL A 15 11.19 -31.20 40.40
C VAL A 15 11.07 -29.77 39.90
N GLN A 16 12.18 -29.06 39.70
CA GLN A 16 12.16 -27.72 39.10
C GLN A 16 11.69 -27.74 37.65
N GLU A 17 12.12 -28.72 36.85
CA GLU A 17 11.70 -28.87 35.46
C GLU A 17 10.19 -29.14 35.37
N GLU A 18 9.67 -30.01 36.25
CA GLU A 18 8.25 -30.31 36.33
C GLU A 18 7.42 -29.08 36.73
N TYR A 19 7.89 -28.32 37.73
CA TYR A 19 7.26 -27.06 38.14
C TYR A 19 7.21 -26.04 37.00
N ILE A 20 8.32 -25.83 36.30
CA ILE A 20 8.40 -24.90 35.16
C ILE A 20 7.48 -25.37 34.02
N LYS A 21 7.40 -26.67 33.75
CA LYS A 21 6.49 -27.22 32.72
C LYS A 21 5.02 -26.96 33.06
N ASP A 22 4.64 -27.15 34.32
CA ASP A 22 3.28 -26.87 34.77
C ASP A 22 2.96 -25.37 34.74
N GLU A 23 3.90 -24.52 35.14
CA GLU A 23 3.75 -23.07 35.05
C GLU A 23 3.59 -22.62 33.59
N GLN A 24 4.43 -23.12 32.67
CA GLN A 24 4.29 -22.86 31.23
C GLN A 24 2.95 -23.33 30.68
N ARG A 25 2.41 -24.44 31.18
CA ARG A 25 1.11 -24.96 30.76
C ARG A 25 -0.03 -24.07 31.23
N ASN A 26 0.06 -23.54 32.45
CA ASN A 26 -0.92 -22.59 32.98
C ASN A 26 -0.86 -21.25 32.25
N LEU A 27 0.34 -20.67 32.05
CA LEU A 27 0.49 -19.44 31.27
C LEU A 27 -0.06 -19.60 29.85
N LYS A 28 0.18 -20.74 29.20
CA LYS A 28 -0.39 -21.01 27.87
C LYS A 28 -1.92 -21.04 27.86
N LYS A 29 -2.54 -21.59 28.90
CA LYS A 29 -4.02 -21.60 29.02
C LYS A 29 -4.56 -20.19 29.25
N GLU A 30 -3.94 -19.42 30.15
CA GLU A 30 -4.34 -18.03 30.40
C GLU A 30 -4.19 -17.16 29.15
N PHE A 31 -3.08 -17.33 28.42
CA PHE A 31 -2.86 -16.65 27.15
C PHE A 31 -3.94 -16.98 26.12
N LEU A 32 -4.33 -18.26 26.01
CA LEU A 32 -5.35 -18.69 25.06
C LEU A 32 -6.73 -18.13 25.41
N HIS A 33 -7.08 -18.11 26.71
CA HIS A 33 -8.30 -17.47 27.19
C HIS A 33 -8.32 -15.96 26.94
N ALA A 34 -7.20 -15.26 27.21
CA ALA A 34 -7.08 -13.83 26.91
C ALA A 34 -7.22 -13.56 25.40
N GLN A 35 -6.65 -14.42 24.55
CA GLN A 35 -6.80 -14.30 23.09
C GLN A 35 -8.24 -14.47 22.61
N GLU A 36 -8.98 -15.42 23.18
CA GLU A 36 -10.40 -15.62 22.87
C GLU A 36 -11.26 -14.43 23.31
N GLU A 37 -10.94 -13.82 24.45
CA GLU A 37 -11.64 -12.65 24.94
C GLU A 37 -11.42 -11.43 24.02
N VAL A 38 -10.18 -11.23 23.56
CA VAL A 38 -9.87 -10.20 22.55
C VAL A 38 -10.64 -10.44 21.24
N LYS A 39 -10.67 -11.69 20.73
CA LYS A 39 -11.44 -12.03 19.53
C LYS A 39 -12.93 -11.78 19.67
N ARG A 40 -13.50 -12.06 20.85
CA ARG A 40 -14.91 -11.73 21.14
C ARG A 40 -15.15 -10.22 21.06
N ILE A 41 -14.27 -9.41 21.63
CA ILE A 41 -14.36 -7.94 21.57
C ILE A 41 -14.27 -7.46 20.11
N GLN A 42 -13.40 -8.06 19.29
CA GLN A 42 -13.27 -7.74 17.86
C GLN A 42 -14.50 -8.13 17.01
N SER A 43 -15.29 -9.12 17.45
CA SER A 43 -16.46 -9.63 16.70
C SER A 43 -17.76 -8.83 16.88
N ILE A 44 -17.78 -7.86 17.79
CA ILE A 44 -18.94 -6.98 18.05
C ILE A 44 -19.06 -5.98 16.89
N PRO A 45 -20.26 -5.52 16.49
CA PRO A 45 -20.41 -4.54 15.40
C PRO A 45 -19.44 -3.35 15.54
N LEU A 46 -18.55 -3.24 14.55
CA LEU A 46 -17.54 -2.20 14.42
C LEU A 46 -18.12 -1.03 13.60
N VAL A 47 -17.73 0.18 13.96
CA VAL A 47 -18.00 1.41 13.21
C VAL A 47 -16.71 1.84 12.52
N ILE A 48 -16.77 2.23 11.26
CA ILE A 48 -15.59 2.65 10.49
C ILE A 48 -15.36 4.15 10.71
N GLY A 49 -14.11 4.51 11.02
CA GLY A 49 -13.64 5.89 11.13
C GLY A 49 -12.31 6.11 10.40
N GLN A 50 -11.90 7.37 10.29
CA GLN A 50 -10.61 7.78 9.74
C GLN A 50 -9.71 8.27 10.87
N PHE A 51 -8.54 7.67 11.01
CA PHE A 51 -7.55 8.11 11.98
C PHE A 51 -7.00 9.48 11.59
N LEU A 52 -7.09 10.47 12.49
CA LEU A 52 -6.57 11.81 12.23
C LEU A 52 -5.17 11.97 12.81
N GLU A 53 -5.05 11.87 14.14
CA GLU A 53 -3.81 12.14 14.84
C GLU A 53 -3.74 11.36 16.16
N ALA A 54 -2.56 10.89 16.54
CA ALA A 54 -2.30 10.36 17.89
C ALA A 54 -1.98 11.52 18.84
N VAL A 55 -2.77 11.66 19.90
CA VAL A 55 -2.52 12.68 20.94
C VAL A 55 -1.49 12.14 21.93
N ASP A 56 -1.67 10.89 22.37
CA ASP A 56 -0.87 10.26 23.42
C ASP A 56 -0.51 8.80 23.09
N GLN A 57 0.13 8.10 24.03
CA GLN A 57 0.40 6.66 23.92
C GLN A 57 -0.87 5.81 23.87
N ASN A 58 -1.92 6.22 24.58
CA ASN A 58 -3.16 5.45 24.72
C ASN A 58 -4.34 6.09 24.02
N THR A 59 -4.16 7.22 23.35
CA THR A 59 -5.28 8.01 22.84
C THR A 59 -5.00 8.62 21.48
N ALA A 60 -6.01 8.59 20.61
CA ALA A 60 -6.02 9.22 19.31
C ALA A 60 -7.31 10.00 19.06
N ILE A 61 -7.28 10.84 18.05
CA ILE A 61 -8.46 11.50 17.48
C ILE A 61 -8.82 10.73 16.21
N VAL A 62 -10.08 10.31 16.12
CA VAL A 62 -10.62 9.62 14.95
C VAL A 62 -11.84 10.40 14.44
N GLY A 63 -11.86 10.69 13.14
CA GLY A 63 -13.01 11.27 12.45
C GLY A 63 -13.98 10.17 12.06
N SER A 64 -15.22 10.24 12.51
CA SER A 64 -16.28 9.38 11.96
C SER A 64 -16.62 9.80 10.54
N THR A 65 -17.15 8.88 9.75
CA THR A 65 -17.72 9.13 8.41
C THR A 65 -18.86 10.16 8.43
N THR A 66 -19.44 10.43 9.61
CA THR A 66 -20.45 11.49 9.82
C THR A 66 -19.87 12.89 10.05
N GLY A 67 -18.55 13.06 9.94
CA GLY A 67 -17.86 14.36 10.10
C GLY A 67 -17.69 14.82 11.55
N SER A 68 -17.95 13.94 12.53
CA SER A 68 -17.70 14.21 13.94
C SER A 68 -16.38 13.60 14.38
N ASN A 69 -15.57 14.37 15.12
CA ASN A 69 -14.30 13.91 15.66
C ASN A 69 -14.49 13.34 17.07
N TYR A 70 -13.96 12.15 17.30
CA TYR A 70 -14.02 11.45 18.58
C TYR A 70 -12.62 11.33 19.18
N TYR A 71 -12.53 11.58 20.49
CA TYR A 71 -11.35 11.27 21.29
C TYR A 71 -11.45 9.81 21.75
N VAL A 72 -10.56 8.96 21.25
CA VAL A 72 -10.70 7.50 21.33
C VAL A 72 -9.50 6.83 21.96
N ARG A 73 -9.74 5.87 22.84
CA ARG A 73 -8.67 5.07 23.43
C ARG A 73 -8.17 4.03 22.41
N ILE A 74 -6.85 3.95 22.24
CA ILE A 74 -6.18 2.93 21.41
C ILE A 74 -6.04 1.66 22.25
N LEU A 75 -6.49 0.52 21.71
CA LEU A 75 -6.21 -0.77 22.32
C LEU A 75 -4.75 -1.16 22.11
N SER A 76 -4.11 -1.70 23.16
CA SER A 76 -2.70 -2.11 23.16
C SER A 76 -2.39 -3.28 22.21
N THR A 77 -3.42 -3.90 21.63
CA THR A 77 -3.31 -4.98 20.65
C THR A 77 -2.81 -4.47 19.29
N ILE A 78 -2.85 -3.16 19.04
CA ILE A 78 -2.60 -2.58 17.72
C ILE A 78 -1.17 -2.02 17.66
N ASP A 79 -0.48 -2.35 16.58
CA ASP A 79 0.85 -1.81 16.30
C ASP A 79 0.78 -0.34 15.88
N ARG A 80 1.44 0.52 16.65
CA ARG A 80 1.40 1.98 16.46
C ARG A 80 2.07 2.42 15.16
N GLU A 81 2.99 1.62 14.62
CA GLU A 81 3.68 1.92 13.35
C GLU A 81 2.73 1.84 12.14
N LEU A 82 1.65 1.08 12.25
CA LEU A 82 0.63 0.96 11.20
C LEU A 82 -0.35 2.15 11.21
N LEU A 83 -0.42 2.90 12.31
CA LEU A 83 -1.30 4.06 12.45
C LEU A 83 -0.73 5.26 11.70
N LYS A 84 -1.11 5.37 10.42
CA LYS A 84 -0.82 6.54 9.59
C LYS A 84 -2.00 7.52 9.57
N PRO A 85 -1.76 8.83 9.47
CA PRO A 85 -2.83 9.81 9.31
C PRO A 85 -3.66 9.48 8.06
N ASN A 86 -4.98 9.53 8.21
CA ASN A 86 -6.03 9.14 7.27
C ASN A 86 -6.19 7.62 7.01
N ALA A 87 -5.59 6.77 7.84
CA ALA A 87 -5.86 5.33 7.78
C ALA A 87 -7.31 5.02 8.19
N SER A 88 -7.93 4.05 7.52
CA SER A 88 -9.23 3.52 7.92
C SER A 88 -9.07 2.68 9.19
N VAL A 89 -9.85 2.99 10.22
CA VAL A 89 -9.79 2.31 11.51
C VAL A 89 -11.16 1.81 11.95
N ALA A 90 -11.18 0.66 12.60
CA ALA A 90 -12.36 0.08 13.20
C ALA A 90 -12.49 0.57 14.65
N LEU A 91 -13.63 1.20 14.93
CA LEU A 91 -14.04 1.66 16.24
C LEU A 91 -15.09 0.71 16.82
N HIS A 92 -15.06 0.52 18.13
CA HIS A 92 -16.12 -0.18 18.83
C HIS A 92 -17.37 0.70 18.96
N LYS A 93 -18.57 0.19 18.61
CA LYS A 93 -19.82 0.97 18.54
C LYS A 93 -20.23 1.72 19.82
N HIS A 94 -19.92 1.18 21.00
CA HIS A 94 -20.37 1.76 22.28
C HIS A 94 -19.30 2.54 23.03
N SER A 95 -18.05 2.09 22.95
CA SER A 95 -16.94 2.70 23.69
C SER A 95 -16.10 3.63 22.83
N ASN A 96 -16.36 3.67 21.51
CA ASN A 96 -15.55 4.33 20.50
C ASN A 96 -14.06 4.00 20.63
N ALA A 97 -13.69 2.86 21.21
CA ALA A 97 -12.29 2.45 21.30
C ALA A 97 -11.79 2.00 19.93
N LEU A 98 -10.54 2.32 19.60
CA LEU A 98 -9.88 1.87 18.37
C LEU A 98 -9.49 0.39 18.55
N VAL A 99 -10.11 -0.47 17.75
CA VAL A 99 -10.01 -1.94 17.86
C VAL A 99 -9.04 -2.53 16.86
N ASP A 100 -9.08 -2.03 15.63
CA ASP A 100 -8.23 -2.51 14.56
C ASP A 100 -7.98 -1.43 13.51
N VAL A 101 -6.91 -1.58 12.74
CA VAL A 101 -6.66 -0.79 11.55
C VAL A 101 -7.17 -1.60 10.37
N LEU A 102 -8.18 -1.09 9.69
CA LEU A 102 -8.69 -1.75 8.50
C LEU A 102 -7.69 -1.54 7.37
N PRO A 103 -7.48 -2.55 6.51
CA PRO A 103 -6.78 -2.30 5.27
C PRO A 103 -7.50 -1.13 4.60
N PRO A 104 -6.74 -0.10 4.16
CA PRO A 104 -7.33 1.04 3.48
C PRO A 104 -8.16 0.49 2.33
N GLU A 105 -9.47 0.78 2.34
CA GLU A 105 -10.34 0.44 1.23
C GLU A 105 -9.66 0.99 -0.02
N ALA A 106 -9.20 0.10 -0.91
CA ALA A 106 -8.78 0.54 -2.23
C ALA A 106 -10.04 1.19 -2.81
N ASP A 107 -9.98 2.50 -3.03
CA ASP A 107 -11.08 3.24 -3.62
C ASP A 107 -11.57 2.47 -4.84
N SER A 108 -12.89 2.30 -4.97
CA SER A 108 -13.51 1.55 -6.06
C SER A 108 -13.14 2.06 -7.48
N SER A 109 -12.51 3.24 -7.57
CA SER A 109 -11.91 3.81 -8.78
C SER A 109 -10.57 3.17 -9.18
N ILE A 110 -9.80 2.62 -8.24
CA ILE A 110 -8.52 1.95 -8.52
C ILE A 110 -8.81 0.53 -9.01
N MET A 111 -8.97 0.38 -10.32
CA MET A 111 -9.06 -0.93 -10.96
C MET A 111 -7.67 -1.59 -10.99
N MET A 112 -7.38 -2.42 -9.99
CA MET A 112 -6.27 -3.36 -10.09
C MET A 112 -6.66 -4.46 -11.06
N LEU A 113 -6.02 -4.49 -12.23
CA LEU A 113 -6.23 -5.57 -13.19
C LEU A 113 -5.35 -6.74 -12.73
N THR A 114 -5.99 -7.73 -12.11
CA THR A 114 -5.37 -9.03 -11.83
C THR A 114 -5.05 -9.72 -13.16
N SER A 115 -4.20 -10.75 -13.13
CA SER A 115 -3.75 -11.48 -14.32
C SER A 115 -4.89 -11.98 -15.23
N ASP A 116 -6.09 -12.16 -14.69
CA ASP A 116 -7.29 -12.61 -15.41
C ASP A 116 -8.03 -11.50 -16.20
N GLN A 117 -7.68 -10.22 -16.01
CA GLN A 117 -8.30 -9.09 -16.72
C GLN A 117 -7.32 -8.34 -17.62
N LYS A 118 -6.20 -8.95 -17.99
CA LYS A 118 -5.25 -8.32 -18.92
C LYS A 118 -5.93 -8.04 -20.27
N PRO A 119 -5.73 -6.86 -20.86
CA PRO A 119 -6.23 -6.57 -22.20
C PRO A 119 -5.56 -7.49 -23.23
N ASP A 120 -6.32 -8.11 -24.13
CA ASP A 120 -5.85 -9.06 -25.16
C ASP A 120 -5.09 -8.40 -26.33
N VAL A 121 -4.59 -7.17 -26.16
CA VAL A 121 -3.93 -6.43 -27.26
C VAL A 121 -2.47 -6.87 -27.37
N VAL A 122 -2.03 -7.24 -28.56
CA VAL A 122 -0.65 -7.67 -28.83
C VAL A 122 0.09 -6.59 -29.64
N TYR A 123 1.43 -6.52 -29.56
CA TYR A 123 2.22 -5.59 -30.39
C TYR A 123 2.01 -5.77 -31.91
N ALA A 124 1.55 -6.96 -32.32
CA ALA A 124 1.19 -7.27 -33.70
C ALA A 124 -0.07 -6.54 -34.17
N ASP A 125 -0.98 -6.20 -33.26
CA ASP A 125 -2.24 -5.49 -33.57
C ASP A 125 -2.02 -3.98 -33.77
N ILE A 126 -0.84 -3.47 -33.39
CA ILE A 126 -0.49 -2.06 -33.53
C ILE A 126 0.25 -1.89 -34.86
N GLY A 127 -0.28 -1.09 -35.77
CA GLY A 127 0.40 -0.79 -37.04
C GLY A 127 1.53 0.24 -36.89
N GLY A 128 2.70 -0.05 -37.45
CA GLY A 128 3.85 0.86 -37.48
C GLY A 128 4.48 1.14 -36.10
N MET A 129 5.12 2.31 -35.97
CA MET A 129 5.77 2.79 -34.73
C MET A 129 6.86 1.86 -34.19
N ASP A 130 7.63 1.22 -35.07
CA ASP A 130 8.59 0.18 -34.69
C ASP A 130 9.68 0.71 -33.74
N ILE A 131 10.11 1.96 -33.94
CA ILE A 131 11.07 2.62 -33.06
C ILE A 131 10.47 2.81 -31.66
N GLN A 132 9.25 3.34 -31.56
CA GLN A 132 8.60 3.60 -30.28
C GLN A 132 8.27 2.31 -29.53
N LYS A 133 7.84 1.27 -30.26
CA LYS A 133 7.65 -0.07 -29.68
C LYS A 133 8.95 -0.60 -29.09
N GLN A 134 10.06 -0.46 -29.81
CA GLN A 134 11.37 -0.91 -29.33
C GLN A 134 11.80 -0.12 -28.09
N GLU A 135 11.68 1.21 -28.09
CA GLU A 135 12.05 2.06 -26.95
C GLU A 135 11.25 1.73 -25.68
N VAL A 136 9.92 1.56 -25.81
CA VAL A 136 9.06 1.21 -24.67
C VAL A 136 9.38 -0.20 -24.17
N ARG A 137 9.64 -1.13 -25.09
CA ARG A 137 10.02 -2.51 -24.75
C ARG A 137 11.34 -2.55 -23.97
N GLU A 138 12.35 -1.81 -24.42
CA GLU A 138 13.64 -1.72 -23.72
C GLU A 138 13.51 -1.02 -22.36
N ALA A 139 12.67 0.01 -22.26
CA ALA A 139 12.48 0.74 -21.02
C ALA A 139 11.73 -0.06 -19.95
N VAL A 140 10.80 -0.94 -20.34
CA VAL A 140 9.93 -1.68 -19.41
C VAL A 140 10.31 -3.16 -19.27
N GLU A 141 10.50 -3.90 -20.36
CA GLU A 141 10.78 -5.34 -20.32
C GLU A 141 12.22 -5.66 -19.93
N LEU A 142 13.20 -4.88 -20.41
CA LEU A 142 14.62 -5.11 -20.15
C LEU A 142 14.96 -5.06 -18.64
N PRO A 143 14.52 -4.05 -17.86
CA PRO A 143 14.82 -4.01 -16.44
C PRO A 143 14.08 -5.09 -15.62
N LEU A 144 12.93 -5.58 -16.10
CA LEU A 144 12.17 -6.64 -15.43
C LEU A 144 12.78 -8.02 -15.67
N THR A 145 13.27 -8.28 -16.88
CA THR A 145 13.83 -9.58 -17.27
C THR A 145 15.31 -9.72 -16.97
N HIS A 146 16.08 -8.64 -17.11
CA HIS A 146 17.55 -8.66 -17.08
C HIS A 146 18.14 -7.54 -16.20
N PHE A 147 17.75 -7.51 -14.93
CA PHE A 147 18.27 -6.53 -13.97
C PHE A 147 19.80 -6.61 -13.77
N GLU A 148 20.41 -7.79 -13.95
CA GLU A 148 21.85 -8.01 -13.77
C GLU A 148 22.71 -7.17 -14.75
N LEU A 149 22.23 -6.97 -15.97
CA LEU A 149 22.92 -6.15 -16.99
C LEU A 149 23.09 -4.70 -16.52
N TYR A 150 22.04 -4.12 -15.93
CA TYR A 150 22.11 -2.77 -15.35
C TYR A 150 23.09 -2.69 -14.18
N LYS A 151 23.09 -3.72 -13.32
CA LYS A 151 24.00 -3.81 -12.17
C LYS A 151 25.47 -3.94 -12.58
N GLN A 152 25.77 -4.68 -13.65
CA GLN A 152 27.13 -4.83 -14.16
C GLN A 152 27.67 -3.55 -14.80
N ILE A 153 26.81 -2.83 -15.54
CA ILE A 153 27.17 -1.58 -16.20
C ILE A 153 27.22 -0.41 -15.19
N GLY A 154 26.54 -0.54 -14.04
CA GLY A 154 26.48 0.49 -13.01
C GLY A 154 25.53 1.65 -13.34
N ILE A 155 24.60 1.43 -14.25
CA ILE A 155 23.57 2.41 -14.64
C ILE A 155 22.24 2.08 -13.97
N ALA A 156 21.53 3.11 -13.50
CA ALA A 156 20.19 2.93 -12.96
C ALA A 156 19.18 2.68 -14.10
N PRO A 157 18.25 1.72 -13.96
CA PRO A 157 17.21 1.53 -14.95
C PRO A 157 16.28 2.75 -15.00
N PRO A 158 15.66 3.05 -16.16
CA PRO A 158 14.73 4.16 -16.28
C PRO A 158 13.55 3.99 -15.30
N ARG A 159 13.14 5.10 -14.67
CA ARG A 159 12.07 5.12 -13.66
C ARG A 159 10.69 5.01 -14.26
N GLY A 160 10.50 5.64 -15.42
CA GLY A 160 9.23 5.65 -16.11
C GLY A 160 9.33 6.13 -17.55
N VAL A 161 8.21 6.02 -18.27
CA VAL A 161 8.13 6.35 -19.69
C VAL A 161 6.96 7.31 -19.94
N LEU A 162 7.25 8.47 -20.53
CA LEU A 162 6.22 9.45 -20.91
C LEU A 162 5.91 9.38 -22.40
N MET A 163 4.67 8.99 -22.73
CA MET A 163 4.18 8.96 -24.11
C MET A 163 3.37 10.22 -24.44
N TYR A 164 3.90 11.09 -25.30
CA TYR A 164 3.23 12.33 -25.74
C TYR A 164 3.03 12.36 -27.27
N GLY A 165 2.15 13.25 -27.73
CA GLY A 165 1.72 13.30 -29.14
C GLY A 165 0.22 13.57 -29.32
N PRO A 166 -0.25 13.77 -30.55
CA PRO A 166 -1.67 14.00 -30.85
C PRO A 166 -2.58 12.85 -30.39
N PRO A 167 -3.86 13.11 -30.11
CA PRO A 167 -4.83 12.05 -29.87
C PRO A 167 -4.99 11.17 -31.13
N GLY A 168 -5.22 9.88 -30.94
CA GLY A 168 -5.41 8.92 -32.04
C GLY A 168 -4.14 8.19 -32.52
N CYS A 169 -2.96 8.50 -31.98
CA CYS A 169 -1.70 7.79 -32.30
C CYS A 169 -1.51 6.47 -31.53
N GLY A 170 -2.56 5.84 -31.00
CA GLY A 170 -2.46 4.50 -30.41
C GLY A 170 -1.65 4.37 -29.11
N LYS A 171 -1.33 5.46 -28.39
CA LYS A 171 -0.55 5.42 -27.14
C LYS A 171 -1.16 4.50 -26.08
N THR A 172 -2.46 4.63 -25.84
CA THR A 172 -3.21 3.77 -24.91
C THR A 172 -3.20 2.31 -25.35
N MET A 173 -3.17 2.03 -26.67
CA MET A 173 -3.06 0.66 -27.19
C MET A 173 -1.66 0.10 -26.98
N LEU A 174 -0.61 0.91 -27.15
CA LEU A 174 0.77 0.51 -26.88
C LEU A 174 0.97 0.15 -25.41
N ALA A 175 0.45 0.96 -24.48
CA ALA A 175 0.49 0.66 -23.05
C ALA A 175 -0.19 -0.68 -22.70
N LYS A 176 -1.37 -0.94 -23.29
CA LYS A 176 -2.08 -2.20 -23.10
C LYS A 176 -1.31 -3.39 -23.65
N ALA A 177 -0.63 -3.25 -24.79
CA ALA A 177 0.21 -4.30 -25.36
C ALA A 177 1.42 -4.64 -24.46
N VAL A 178 2.05 -3.63 -23.86
CA VAL A 178 3.13 -3.82 -22.88
C VAL A 178 2.63 -4.56 -21.64
N ALA A 179 1.42 -4.22 -21.17
CA ALA A 179 0.79 -4.90 -20.03
C ALA A 179 0.48 -6.38 -20.32
N HIS A 180 0.11 -6.70 -21.56
CA HIS A 180 -0.13 -8.09 -21.99
C HIS A 180 1.17 -8.91 -22.04
N HIS A 181 2.26 -8.33 -22.56
CA HIS A 181 3.54 -9.02 -22.70
C HIS A 181 4.32 -9.16 -21.38
N THR A 182 4.00 -8.36 -20.37
CA THR A 182 4.66 -8.39 -19.06
C THR A 182 3.87 -9.23 -18.06
N THR A 183 4.57 -9.96 -17.18
CA THR A 183 3.95 -10.73 -16.08
C THR A 183 3.70 -9.88 -14.83
N ALA A 184 4.04 -8.59 -14.85
CA ALA A 184 3.86 -7.66 -13.76
C ALA A 184 2.38 -7.34 -13.50
N ALA A 185 2.06 -6.94 -12.27
CA ALA A 185 0.74 -6.40 -11.94
C ALA A 185 0.51 -5.10 -12.71
N PHE A 186 -0.66 -4.93 -13.34
CA PHE A 186 -0.98 -3.74 -14.11
C PHE A 186 -2.05 -2.92 -13.41
N ILE A 187 -1.69 -1.70 -13.01
CA ILE A 187 -2.58 -0.77 -12.33
C ILE A 187 -2.91 0.35 -13.31
N ARG A 188 -4.17 0.42 -13.76
CA ARG A 188 -4.63 1.46 -14.66
C ARG A 188 -5.35 2.55 -13.86
N VAL A 189 -4.93 3.80 -14.04
CA VAL A 189 -5.60 4.96 -13.44
C VAL A 189 -5.79 6.03 -14.50
N VAL A 190 -6.91 6.74 -14.47
CA VAL A 190 -7.15 7.89 -15.36
C VAL A 190 -6.82 9.17 -14.58
N GLY A 191 -6.09 10.10 -15.17
CA GLY A 191 -5.64 11.33 -14.52
C GLY A 191 -6.80 12.16 -13.92
N SER A 192 -7.95 12.15 -14.58
CA SER A 192 -9.17 12.79 -14.10
C SER A 192 -9.74 12.18 -12.81
N GLU A 193 -9.45 10.91 -12.49
CA GLU A 193 -9.92 10.24 -11.27
C GLU A 193 -9.25 10.77 -10.00
N PHE A 194 -8.07 11.38 -10.11
CA PHE A 194 -7.41 12.00 -8.96
C PHE A 194 -8.06 13.32 -8.54
N VAL A 195 -8.83 13.97 -9.43
CA VAL A 195 -9.47 15.26 -9.18
C VAL A 195 -10.81 15.04 -8.48
N GLN A 196 -10.78 15.04 -7.14
CA GLN A 196 -11.97 14.84 -6.32
C GLN A 196 -12.57 16.16 -5.81
N LYS A 197 -13.87 16.12 -5.48
CA LYS A 197 -14.59 17.28 -4.91
C LYS A 197 -14.14 17.58 -3.46
N TYR A 198 -13.64 16.58 -2.75
CA TYR A 198 -13.21 16.72 -1.36
C TYR A 198 -11.70 16.98 -1.27
N LEU A 199 -11.33 17.97 -0.46
CA LEU A 199 -9.94 18.39 -0.27
C LEU A 199 -9.14 17.28 0.42
N GLY A 200 -7.97 16.93 -0.12
CA GLY A 200 -7.06 15.92 0.44
C GLY A 200 -7.33 14.48 0.00
N GLU A 201 -8.44 14.23 -0.70
CA GLU A 201 -8.78 12.90 -1.22
C GLU A 201 -7.85 12.52 -2.39
N GLY A 202 -7.57 13.45 -3.32
CA GLY A 202 -6.66 13.22 -4.44
C GLY A 202 -5.24 12.78 -4.02
N PRO A 203 -4.54 13.53 -3.14
CA PRO A 203 -3.22 13.12 -2.63
C PRO A 203 -3.25 11.82 -1.82
N ARG A 204 -4.39 11.48 -1.19
CA ARG A 204 -4.56 10.17 -0.54
C ARG A 204 -4.65 9.05 -1.58
N MET A 205 -5.45 9.21 -2.62
CA MET A 205 -5.56 8.24 -3.72
C MET A 205 -4.21 7.96 -4.39
N VAL A 206 -3.41 9.00 -4.65
CA VAL A 206 -2.05 8.83 -5.21
C VAL A 206 -1.19 7.93 -4.32
N ARG A 207 -1.17 8.18 -3.01
CA ARG A 207 -0.45 7.34 -2.04
C ARG A 207 -0.97 5.90 -2.01
N ASP A 208 -2.28 5.74 -2.13
CA ASP A 208 -2.93 4.43 -2.12
C ASP A 208 -2.58 3.62 -3.39
N VAL A 209 -2.58 4.24 -4.57
CA VAL A 209 -2.13 3.62 -5.84
C VAL A 209 -0.67 3.14 -5.76
N PHE A 210 0.23 3.99 -5.27
CA PHE A 210 1.65 3.63 -5.16
C PHE A 210 1.91 2.57 -4.08
N ARG A 211 1.17 2.61 -2.96
CA ARG A 211 1.22 1.54 -1.94
C ARG A 211 0.77 0.20 -2.54
N LEU A 212 -0.33 0.22 -3.28
CA LEU A 212 -0.88 -0.95 -3.93
C LEU A 212 0.10 -1.56 -4.94
N ALA A 213 0.78 -0.71 -5.72
CA ALA A 213 1.85 -1.14 -6.63
C ALA A 213 3.04 -1.76 -5.89
N LYS A 214 3.39 -1.24 -4.71
CA LYS A 214 4.48 -1.78 -3.88
C LYS A 214 4.13 -3.16 -3.30
N GLU A 215 2.89 -3.35 -2.85
CA GLU A 215 2.41 -4.63 -2.32
C GLU A 215 2.35 -5.71 -3.42
N ASN A 216 2.07 -5.31 -4.66
CA ASN A 216 1.97 -6.20 -5.82
C ASN A 216 3.22 -6.14 -6.72
N ALA A 217 4.37 -5.73 -6.18
CA ALA A 217 5.61 -5.65 -6.96
C ALA A 217 6.05 -7.04 -7.45
N PRO A 218 6.45 -7.21 -8.73
CA PRO A 218 6.66 -6.18 -9.75
C PRO A 218 5.35 -5.63 -10.35
N ALA A 219 5.23 -4.31 -10.44
CA ALA A 219 4.01 -3.64 -10.89
C ALA A 219 4.29 -2.49 -11.88
N ILE A 220 3.36 -2.28 -12.81
CA ILE A 220 3.34 -1.20 -13.80
C ILE A 220 2.10 -0.33 -13.52
N ILE A 221 2.32 0.95 -13.26
CA ILE A 221 1.26 1.95 -13.08
C ILE A 221 1.10 2.70 -14.40
N PHE A 222 -0.04 2.54 -15.06
CA PHE A 222 -0.36 3.30 -16.26
C PHE A 222 -1.34 4.43 -15.94
N ILE A 223 -0.89 5.67 -16.14
CA ILE A 223 -1.69 6.88 -15.96
C ILE A 223 -2.12 7.39 -17.34
N ASP A 224 -3.39 7.25 -17.67
CA ASP A 224 -3.97 7.85 -18.88
C ASP A 224 -4.38 9.30 -18.60
N GLU A 225 -4.46 10.16 -19.63
CA GLU A 225 -4.92 11.56 -19.49
C GLU A 225 -4.22 12.37 -18.37
N ILE A 226 -2.89 12.23 -18.24
CA ILE A 226 -2.10 12.96 -17.23
C ILE A 226 -2.16 14.49 -17.42
N ASP A 227 -2.52 14.96 -18.61
CA ASP A 227 -2.77 16.37 -18.90
C ASP A 227 -3.93 16.95 -18.08
N ALA A 228 -4.85 16.12 -17.58
CA ALA A 228 -5.91 16.54 -16.66
C ALA A 228 -5.37 17.08 -15.31
N ILE A 229 -4.23 16.56 -14.84
CA ILE A 229 -3.59 16.98 -13.58
C ILE A 229 -2.33 17.83 -13.79
N ALA A 230 -1.79 17.87 -15.02
CA ALA A 230 -0.58 18.58 -15.37
C ALA A 230 -0.84 20.00 -15.94
N THR A 231 -1.71 20.78 -15.29
CA THR A 231 -1.97 22.17 -15.68
C THR A 231 -0.79 23.09 -15.32
N LYS A 232 -0.42 24.00 -16.24
CA LYS A 232 0.69 24.94 -16.03
C LYS A 232 0.41 25.86 -14.84
N ARG A 233 1.43 26.09 -14.02
CA ARG A 233 1.42 26.87 -12.74
C ARG A 233 0.94 28.33 -12.82
N PHE A 234 0.56 28.86 -13.97
CA PHE A 234 0.60 30.31 -14.21
C PHE A 234 -0.65 31.13 -13.87
N ASP A 235 -1.82 30.54 -13.53
CA ASP A 235 -3.02 31.35 -13.22
C ASP A 235 -3.97 30.71 -12.18
N ALA A 236 -3.44 30.14 -11.10
CA ALA A 236 -4.27 29.55 -10.04
C ALA A 236 -4.90 30.62 -9.13
N GLN A 237 -5.94 31.30 -9.60
CA GLN A 237 -6.78 32.21 -8.80
C GLN A 237 -7.89 31.46 -8.04
N THR A 238 -8.19 30.20 -8.40
CA THR A 238 -9.26 29.42 -7.76
C THR A 238 -8.75 28.30 -6.84
N GLY A 239 -9.57 27.93 -5.85
CA GLY A 239 -9.21 26.88 -4.88
C GLY A 239 -9.05 25.48 -5.48
N ALA A 240 -9.72 25.20 -6.62
CA ALA A 240 -9.62 23.92 -7.31
C ALA A 240 -8.23 23.70 -7.94
N ASP A 241 -7.64 24.74 -8.54
CA ASP A 241 -6.31 24.67 -9.17
C ASP A 241 -5.20 24.38 -8.14
N ARG A 242 -5.36 24.86 -6.90
CA ARG A 242 -4.42 24.59 -5.81
C ARG A 242 -4.41 23.12 -5.39
N GLU A 243 -5.55 22.43 -5.47
CA GLU A 243 -5.63 21.01 -5.11
C GLU A 243 -4.99 20.14 -6.20
N VAL A 244 -5.23 20.43 -7.48
CA VAL A 244 -4.57 19.76 -8.61
C VAL A 244 -3.05 19.87 -8.51
N GLN A 245 -2.53 21.05 -8.13
CA GLN A 245 -1.11 21.23 -7.87
C GLN A 245 -0.57 20.38 -6.72
N ARG A 246 -1.33 20.20 -5.63
CA ARG A 246 -0.92 19.32 -4.52
C ARG A 246 -0.88 17.87 -4.94
N ILE A 247 -1.86 17.42 -5.75
CA ILE A 247 -1.88 16.07 -6.31
C ILE A 247 -0.63 15.82 -7.15
N LEU A 248 -0.29 16.77 -8.04
CA LEU A 248 0.92 16.66 -8.87
C LEU A 248 2.19 16.61 -8.01
N LEU A 249 2.30 17.45 -6.98
CA LEU A 249 3.44 17.43 -6.06
C LEU A 249 3.54 16.10 -5.30
N GLU A 250 2.41 15.55 -4.86
CA GLU A 250 2.38 14.25 -4.19
C GLU A 250 2.80 13.13 -5.14
N LEU A 251 2.32 13.15 -6.39
CA LEU A 251 2.72 12.18 -7.41
C LEU A 251 4.23 12.22 -7.67
N LEU A 252 4.82 13.43 -7.79
CA LEU A 252 6.27 13.59 -7.93
C LEU A 252 7.03 13.09 -6.71
N ASN A 253 6.56 13.42 -5.50
CA ASN A 253 7.17 12.94 -4.26
C ASN A 253 7.13 11.41 -4.15
N GLN A 254 6.01 10.78 -4.55
CA GLN A 254 5.91 9.32 -4.56
C GLN A 254 6.85 8.72 -5.61
N MET A 255 6.93 9.29 -6.82
CA MET A 255 7.85 8.84 -7.88
C MET A 255 9.34 8.94 -7.47
N ASP A 256 9.73 10.04 -6.81
CA ASP A 256 11.10 10.25 -6.32
C ASP A 256 11.42 9.42 -5.07
N GLY A 257 10.41 9.15 -4.24
CA GLY A 257 10.52 8.37 -3.01
C GLY A 257 10.70 6.86 -3.22
N PHE A 258 10.67 6.37 -4.46
CA PHE A 258 10.98 4.98 -4.76
C PHE A 258 12.46 4.69 -4.59
N ASP A 259 12.79 4.00 -3.50
CA ASP A 259 14.08 3.32 -3.33
C ASP A 259 14.45 2.57 -4.61
N GLN A 260 15.71 2.69 -5.02
CA GLN A 260 16.19 2.20 -6.32
C GLN A 260 16.08 0.67 -6.51
N ASN A 261 15.64 -0.04 -5.47
CA ASN A 261 15.52 -1.49 -5.40
C ASN A 261 14.10 -2.02 -5.58
N VAL A 262 13.06 -1.17 -5.63
CA VAL A 262 11.67 -1.65 -5.78
C VAL A 262 11.29 -1.66 -7.26
N ASN A 263 10.95 -2.83 -7.81
CA ASN A 263 10.57 -3.06 -9.20
C ASN A 263 9.16 -2.52 -9.53
N VAL A 264 8.89 -1.25 -9.25
CA VAL A 264 7.67 -0.55 -9.67
C VAL A 264 8.03 0.42 -10.81
N LYS A 265 7.27 0.36 -11.89
CA LYS A 265 7.43 1.20 -13.08
C LYS A 265 6.20 2.07 -13.29
N VAL A 266 6.39 3.29 -13.77
CA VAL A 266 5.34 4.28 -14.06
C VAL A 266 5.39 4.68 -15.53
#